data_AF-A0A8J2L932-F1
#
_entry.id   AF-A0A8J2L932-F1
#
_cell.length_a   1.000
_cell.length_b   1.000
_cell.length_c   1.000
_cell.angle_alpha   90.00
_cell.angle_beta   90.00
_cell.angle_gamma   90.00
#
_symmetry.space_group_name_H-M   'P 1'
#
loop_
_entity.id
_entity.type
_entity.pdbx_description
1 polymer ?
#
loop_
_entity_poly.entity_id
_entity_poly.type
_entity_poly.pdbx_seq_one_letter_code
_entity_poly.pdbx_strand_id
1 'polypeptide(L)'
;MEDAFLEVLIRNGYSIKGDSKEDCKRKNLSIKCPPVFIQCFELPPLEYLKTKTSYELAMLVEDDDSLLTFEGIERVSKIVNNFYVWKEILHVGRPELISRFNFTYNKEAIEFLGGFVPFEDLPSVVRQQGMKLGIYTIYDSREESHRVRESDEKDFTKKEELF
;
A
#
# COMPACT_ATOMS: atom_id res chain seq x y z
N MET A 1 -10.06 -2.11 -17.70
CA MET A 1 -10.08 -0.70 -17.22
C MET A 1 -8.69 -0.09 -17.30
N GLU A 2 -7.67 -0.87 -16.95
CA GLU A 2 -6.23 -0.65 -16.99
C GLU A 2 -5.75 -0.09 -18.34
N ASP A 3 -6.15 -0.69 -19.46
CA ASP A 3 -5.78 -0.20 -20.79
C ASP A 3 -6.30 1.22 -21.07
N ALA A 4 -7.55 1.50 -20.69
CA ALA A 4 -8.12 2.83 -20.84
C ALA A 4 -7.38 3.87 -20.00
N PHE A 5 -6.92 3.49 -18.80
CA PHE A 5 -6.05 4.34 -17.96
C PHE A 5 -4.70 4.59 -18.63
N LEU A 6 -4.03 3.56 -19.15
CA LEU A 6 -2.75 3.71 -19.86
C LEU A 6 -2.90 4.57 -21.13
N GLU A 7 -3.99 4.42 -21.88
CA GLU A 7 -4.28 5.26 -23.03
C GLU A 7 -4.41 6.74 -22.66
N VAL A 8 -4.99 7.06 -21.51
CA VAL A 8 -5.06 8.45 -21.03
C VAL A 8 -3.66 9.00 -20.78
N LEU A 9 -2.75 8.21 -20.20
CA LEU A 9 -1.36 8.62 -20.00
C LEU A 9 -0.64 8.84 -21.34
N ILE A 10 -0.77 7.90 -22.30
CA ILE A 10 -0.19 8.03 -23.64
C ILE A 10 -0.68 9.30 -24.35
N ARG A 11 -1.99 9.58 -24.29
CA ARG A 11 -2.58 10.78 -24.91
C ARG A 11 -2.04 12.08 -24.32
N ASN A 12 -1.52 12.04 -23.09
CA ASN A 12 -0.89 13.18 -22.42
C ASN A 12 0.64 13.22 -22.57
N GLY A 13 1.21 12.33 -23.38
CA GLY A 13 2.64 12.29 -23.70
C GLY A 13 3.49 11.54 -22.69
N TYR A 14 2.91 10.58 -21.96
CA TYR A 14 3.67 9.70 -21.08
C TYR A 14 4.07 8.38 -21.77
N SER A 15 5.31 7.96 -21.53
CA SER A 15 5.86 6.71 -22.04
C SER A 15 5.49 5.55 -21.15
N ILE A 16 4.84 4.53 -21.70
CA ILE A 16 4.44 3.36 -20.93
C ILE A 16 5.64 2.41 -20.68
N LYS A 17 6.57 2.26 -21.63
CA LYS A 17 7.66 1.26 -21.56
C LYS A 17 9.06 1.83 -21.34
N GLY A 18 9.17 3.08 -20.89
CA GLY A 18 10.44 3.65 -20.42
C GLY A 18 11.37 4.15 -21.52
N ASP A 19 10.98 4.01 -22.79
CA ASP A 19 11.76 4.43 -23.94
C ASP A 19 11.28 5.80 -24.44
N SER A 20 11.49 6.86 -23.65
CA SER A 20 12.06 8.12 -24.15
C SER A 20 12.00 9.25 -23.12
N LYS A 21 12.87 10.24 -23.30
CA LYS A 21 12.80 11.55 -22.65
C LYS A 21 11.56 12.26 -23.19
N GLU A 22 10.40 12.02 -22.59
CA GLU A 22 9.14 12.58 -23.09
C GLU A 22 8.83 13.92 -22.45
N ASP A 23 8.53 14.88 -23.32
CA ASP A 23 7.92 16.12 -22.92
C ASP A 23 6.39 15.98 -22.97
N CYS A 24 5.77 16.09 -21.81
CA CYS A 24 4.34 16.22 -21.67
C CYS A 24 3.90 17.57 -22.25
N LYS A 25 2.84 17.56 -23.06
CA LYS A 25 2.31 18.77 -23.69
C LYS A 25 1.29 19.43 -22.78
N ARG A 26 1.59 20.65 -22.33
CA ARG A 26 0.62 21.50 -21.62
C ARG A 26 0.43 22.80 -22.39
N LYS A 27 -0.69 22.94 -23.09
CA LYS A 27 -0.96 24.06 -24.02
C LYS A 27 0.16 24.15 -25.07
N ASN A 28 0.99 25.20 -25.02
CA ASN A 28 2.11 25.45 -25.94
C ASN A 28 3.48 25.18 -25.29
N LEU A 29 3.52 24.56 -24.10
CA LEU A 29 4.76 24.26 -23.37
C LEU A 29 5.06 22.77 -23.42
N SER A 30 6.32 22.47 -23.76
CA SER A 30 6.95 21.16 -23.68
C SER A 30 7.63 21.09 -22.31
N ILE A 31 7.15 20.23 -21.41
CA ILE A 31 7.77 20.04 -20.09
C ILE A 31 8.09 18.58 -19.89
N LYS A 32 9.21 18.29 -19.21
CA LYS A 32 9.52 16.91 -18.82
C LYS A 32 8.35 16.31 -18.04
N CYS A 33 7.88 15.14 -18.46
CA CYS A 33 6.82 14.46 -17.74
C CYS A 33 7.23 14.16 -16.30
N PRO A 34 6.38 14.46 -15.30
CA PRO A 34 6.63 14.05 -13.93
C PRO A 34 6.59 12.52 -13.82
N PRO A 35 7.21 11.93 -12.79
CA PRO A 35 7.12 10.48 -12.56
C PRO A 35 5.68 10.06 -12.27
N VAL A 36 5.32 8.87 -12.74
CA VAL A 36 4.01 8.24 -12.50
C VAL A 36 4.20 7.04 -11.59
N PHE A 37 3.36 6.96 -10.55
CA PHE A 37 3.26 5.83 -9.64
C PHE A 37 1.82 5.33 -9.69
N ILE A 38 1.64 4.03 -9.91
CA ILE A 38 0.31 3.41 -9.92
C ILE A 38 0.15 2.61 -8.64
N GLN A 39 -0.91 2.92 -7.89
CA GLN A 39 -1.26 2.21 -6.67
C GLN A 39 -2.60 1.50 -6.83
N CYS A 40 -2.72 0.30 -6.27
CA CYS A 40 -3.95 -0.49 -6.32
C CYS A 40 -4.09 -1.35 -5.06
N PHE A 41 -5.33 -1.56 -4.62
CA PHE A 41 -5.67 -2.50 -3.54
C PHE A 41 -5.78 -3.95 -4.01
N GLU A 42 -5.76 -4.19 -5.31
CA GLU A 42 -5.92 -5.52 -5.89
C GLU A 42 -4.66 -5.96 -6.63
N LEU A 43 -4.23 -7.20 -6.40
CA LEU A 43 -3.06 -7.77 -7.06
C LEU A 43 -3.26 -8.04 -8.57
N PRO A 44 -4.42 -8.55 -9.05
CA PRO A 44 -4.58 -8.87 -10.48
C PRO A 44 -4.38 -7.68 -11.44
N PRO A 45 -4.90 -6.46 -11.14
CA PRO A 45 -4.59 -5.28 -11.95
C PRO A 45 -3.09 -4.94 -11.97
N LEU A 46 -2.38 -5.11 -10.85
CA LEU A 46 -0.93 -4.86 -10.77
C LEU A 46 -0.13 -5.89 -11.57
N GLU A 47 -0.53 -7.17 -11.52
CA GLU A 47 0.04 -8.23 -12.36
C GLU A 47 -0.11 -7.88 -13.84
N TYR A 48 -1.31 -7.45 -14.25
CA TYR A 48 -1.57 -6.99 -15.61
C TYR A 48 -0.66 -5.82 -15.99
N LEU A 49 -0.66 -4.76 -15.17
CA LEU A 49 0.11 -3.55 -15.42
C LEU A 49 1.62 -3.82 -15.51
N LYS A 50 2.15 -4.72 -14.68
CA LYS A 50 3.57 -5.13 -14.73
C LYS A 50 3.98 -5.64 -16.13
N THR A 51 3.09 -6.28 -16.86
CA THR A 51 3.37 -6.76 -18.22
C THR A 51 3.26 -5.67 -19.30
N LYS A 52 2.62 -4.55 -18.97
CA LYS A 52 2.26 -3.50 -19.92
C LYS A 52 3.12 -2.25 -19.77
N THR A 53 3.51 -1.90 -18.55
CA THR A 53 4.20 -0.66 -18.22
C THR A 53 5.51 -0.88 -17.44
N SER A 54 6.35 0.14 -17.47
CA SER A 54 7.59 0.30 -16.70
C SER A 54 7.44 1.22 -15.49
N TYR A 55 6.24 1.74 -15.23
CA TYR A 55 5.99 2.59 -14.07
C TYR A 55 6.18 1.85 -12.75
N GLU A 56 6.53 2.61 -11.70
CA GLU A 56 6.54 2.09 -10.34
C GLU A 56 5.11 1.70 -9.93
N LEU A 57 4.98 0.45 -9.47
CA LEU A 57 3.73 -0.11 -8.97
C LEU A 57 3.75 -0.17 -7.44
N ALA A 58 2.61 0.09 -6.82
CA ALA A 58 2.39 0.04 -5.39
C ALA A 58 1.19 -0.82 -5.04
N MET A 59 1.40 -1.79 -4.15
CA MET A 59 0.32 -2.54 -3.51
C MET A 59 -0.15 -1.74 -2.30
N LEU A 60 -1.44 -1.39 -2.26
CA LEU A 60 -2.11 -0.86 -1.07
C LEU A 60 -2.69 -2.01 -0.26
N VAL A 61 -2.42 -2.05 1.04
CA VAL A 61 -2.82 -3.15 1.92
C VAL A 61 -3.56 -2.61 3.14
N GLU A 62 -4.82 -3.03 3.28
CA GLU A 62 -5.72 -2.64 4.39
C GLU A 62 -6.24 -3.85 5.14
N ASP A 63 -6.92 -4.74 4.41
CA ASP A 63 -7.77 -5.80 4.95
C ASP A 63 -7.44 -7.20 4.40
N ASP A 64 -6.64 -7.30 3.34
CA ASP A 64 -6.16 -8.58 2.83
C ASP A 64 -5.07 -9.16 3.76
N ASP A 65 -5.51 -10.02 4.68
CA ASP A 65 -4.67 -10.71 5.64
C ASP A 65 -3.54 -11.52 4.99
N SER A 66 -3.78 -12.08 3.80
CA SER A 66 -2.80 -12.92 3.12
C SER A 66 -1.56 -12.14 2.74
N LEU A 67 -1.69 -10.84 2.44
CA LEU A 67 -0.58 -9.98 2.03
C LEU A 67 0.29 -9.53 3.21
N LEU A 68 -0.18 -9.70 4.44
CA LEU A 68 0.54 -9.35 5.67
C LEU A 68 1.30 -10.53 6.26
N THR A 69 1.41 -11.63 5.52
CA THR A 69 2.19 -12.81 5.87
C THR A 69 3.57 -12.81 5.23
N PHE A 70 4.50 -13.62 5.73
CA PHE A 70 5.84 -13.74 5.13
C PHE A 70 5.77 -14.16 3.65
N GLU A 71 4.98 -15.18 3.34
CA GLU A 71 4.81 -15.66 1.97
C GLU A 71 4.05 -14.65 1.10
N GLY A 72 3.05 -13.97 1.66
CA GLY A 72 2.31 -12.91 0.97
C GLY A 72 3.19 -11.76 0.51
N ILE A 73 4.06 -11.25 1.40
CA ILE A 73 4.99 -10.17 1.08
C ILE A 73 6.00 -10.64 0.03
N GLU A 74 6.53 -11.87 0.14
CA GLU A 74 7.42 -12.43 -0.87
C GLU A 74 6.72 -12.52 -2.24
N ARG A 75 5.47 -12.99 -2.28
CA ARG A 75 4.68 -13.06 -3.51
C ARG A 75 4.50 -11.68 -4.15
N VAL A 76 4.11 -10.68 -3.35
CA VAL A 76 3.88 -9.31 -3.84
C VAL A 76 5.17 -8.67 -4.35
N SER A 77 6.32 -8.96 -3.74
CA SER A 77 7.63 -8.44 -4.17
C SER A 77 8.00 -8.84 -5.60
N LYS A 78 7.45 -9.95 -6.09
CA LYS A 78 7.64 -10.40 -7.46
C LYS A 78 6.84 -9.55 -8.44
N ILE A 79 6.00 -8.62 -7.99
CA ILE A 79 5.08 -7.85 -8.85
C ILE A 79 5.32 -6.35 -8.74
N VAL A 80 5.46 -5.82 -7.53
CA VAL A 80 5.50 -4.38 -7.25
C VAL A 80 6.84 -3.94 -6.68
N ASN A 81 7.10 -2.62 -6.73
CA ASN A 81 8.28 -2.01 -6.11
C ASN A 81 7.97 -1.39 -4.74
N ASN A 82 6.69 -1.13 -4.48
CA ASN A 82 6.23 -0.40 -3.31
C ASN A 82 5.13 -1.19 -2.59
N PHE A 83 5.25 -1.31 -1.27
CA PHE A 83 4.32 -2.01 -0.42
C PHE A 83 3.80 -1.03 0.64
N TYR A 84 2.56 -0.59 0.49
CA TYR A 84 1.99 0.50 1.28
C TYR A 84 0.87 -0.04 2.16
N VAL A 85 1.04 0.09 3.46
CA VAL A 85 0.10 -0.43 4.45
C VAL A 85 -0.72 0.68 5.09
N TRP A 86 -1.92 0.34 5.55
CA TRP A 86 -2.66 1.23 6.43
C TRP A 86 -1.83 1.50 7.70
N LYS A 87 -1.80 2.77 8.15
CA LYS A 87 -0.93 3.22 9.25
C LYS A 87 -1.03 2.37 10.53
N GLU A 88 -2.21 1.82 10.84
CA GLU A 88 -2.43 1.04 12.06
C GLU A 88 -1.67 -0.29 12.04
N ILE A 89 -1.44 -0.86 10.85
CA ILE A 89 -0.67 -2.11 10.70
C ILE A 89 0.76 -1.91 11.18
N LEU A 90 1.36 -0.74 10.95
CA LEU A 90 2.70 -0.41 11.47
C LEU A 90 2.69 0.11 12.91
N HIS A 91 1.52 0.37 13.48
CA HIS A 91 1.42 0.86 14.86
C HIS A 91 1.20 -0.27 15.86
N VAL A 92 0.26 -1.16 15.57
CA VAL A 92 -0.19 -2.22 16.50
C VAL A 92 -0.16 -3.62 15.89
N GLY A 93 0.08 -3.73 14.58
CA GLY A 93 0.06 -5.00 13.87
C GLY A 93 -1.34 -5.53 13.54
N ARG A 94 -1.39 -6.44 12.58
CA ARG A 94 -2.66 -7.03 12.12
C ARG A 94 -3.37 -7.90 13.17
N PRO A 95 -2.69 -8.73 13.97
CA PRO A 95 -3.37 -9.53 15.00
C PRO A 95 -4.17 -8.71 16.01
N GLU A 96 -3.63 -7.56 16.46
CA GLU A 96 -4.31 -6.68 17.40
C GLU A 96 -5.53 -6.01 16.76
N LEU A 97 -5.42 -5.58 15.50
CA LEU A 97 -6.55 -5.04 14.74
C LEU A 97 -7.68 -6.07 14.60
N ILE A 98 -7.35 -7.31 14.28
CA ILE A 98 -8.31 -8.41 14.18
C ILE A 98 -9.03 -8.63 15.51
N SER A 99 -8.27 -8.69 16.61
CA SER A 99 -8.80 -8.88 17.96
C SER A 99 -9.79 -7.77 18.33
N ARG A 100 -9.39 -6.52 18.12
CA ARG A 100 -10.13 -5.33 18.55
C ARG A 100 -11.38 -5.05 17.70
N PHE A 101 -11.30 -5.25 16.39
CA PHE A 101 -12.42 -5.00 15.48
C PHE A 101 -13.24 -6.27 15.20
N ASN A 102 -12.89 -7.39 15.83
CA ASN A 102 -13.54 -8.69 15.65
C ASN A 102 -13.61 -9.11 14.17
N PHE A 103 -12.52 -8.88 13.44
CA PHE A 103 -12.44 -9.29 12.04
C PHE A 103 -12.32 -10.80 11.94
N THR A 104 -13.07 -11.39 11.00
CA THR A 104 -12.97 -12.82 10.71
C THR A 104 -11.90 -13.06 9.66
N TYR A 105 -11.03 -14.03 9.90
CA TYR A 105 -10.01 -14.44 8.95
C TYR A 105 -9.79 -15.96 9.00
N ASN A 106 -9.20 -16.51 7.95
CA ASN A 106 -8.88 -17.93 7.89
C ASN A 106 -7.52 -18.19 8.57
N LYS A 107 -7.56 -18.64 9.82
CA LYS A 107 -6.36 -18.92 10.64
C LYS A 107 -5.44 -19.95 9.99
N GLU A 108 -5.99 -21.06 9.52
CA GLU A 108 -5.22 -22.14 8.90
C GLU A 108 -4.50 -21.65 7.64
N ALA A 109 -5.15 -20.82 6.83
CA ALA A 109 -4.53 -20.22 5.66
C ALA A 109 -3.38 -19.27 6.03
N ILE A 110 -3.55 -18.46 7.09
CA ILE A 110 -2.48 -17.56 7.55
C ILE A 110 -1.30 -18.33 8.12
N GLU A 111 -1.53 -19.37 8.90
CA GLU A 111 -0.47 -20.24 9.41
C GLU A 111 0.28 -20.94 8.26
N PHE A 112 -0.43 -21.40 7.24
CA PHE A 112 0.15 -22.01 6.05
C PHE A 112 1.08 -21.04 5.30
N LEU A 113 0.74 -19.76 5.26
CA LEU A 113 1.52 -18.69 4.62
C LEU A 113 2.69 -18.16 5.49
N GLY A 114 3.01 -18.84 6.60
CA GLY A 114 4.10 -18.47 7.50
C GLY A 114 3.71 -17.53 8.64
N GLY A 115 2.41 -17.27 8.82
CA GLY A 115 1.90 -16.38 9.85
C GLY A 115 2.01 -14.90 9.49
N PHE A 116 1.33 -14.05 10.28
CA PHE A 116 1.47 -12.59 10.15
C PHE A 116 2.90 -12.15 10.47
N VAL A 117 3.42 -11.21 9.69
CA VAL A 117 4.68 -10.54 10.00
C VAL A 117 4.45 -9.60 11.18
N PRO A 118 5.26 -9.70 12.26
CA PRO A 118 5.22 -8.73 13.36
C PRO A 118 5.43 -7.30 12.84
N PHE A 119 4.72 -6.31 13.39
CA PHE A 119 4.77 -4.95 12.84
C PHE A 119 6.15 -4.31 13.00
N GLU A 120 6.90 -4.70 14.03
CA GLU A 120 8.28 -4.29 14.29
C GLU A 120 9.23 -4.81 13.21
N ASP A 121 8.95 -6.02 12.69
CA ASP A 121 9.74 -6.67 11.67
C ASP A 121 9.32 -6.27 10.25
N LEU A 122 8.10 -5.78 10.06
CA LEU A 122 7.52 -5.47 8.75
C LEU A 122 8.43 -4.56 7.88
N PRO A 123 9.01 -3.45 8.39
CA PRO A 123 9.96 -2.66 7.61
C PRO A 123 11.22 -3.43 7.18
N SER A 124 11.68 -4.37 8.01
CA SER A 124 12.85 -5.18 7.69
C SER A 124 12.52 -6.23 6.62
N VAL A 125 11.38 -6.91 6.74
CA VAL A 125 10.93 -7.95 5.81
C VAL A 125 10.63 -7.37 4.43
N VAL A 126 9.88 -6.27 4.35
CA VAL A 126 9.58 -5.59 3.07
C VAL A 126 10.88 -5.17 2.35
N ARG A 127 11.84 -4.63 3.09
CA ARG A 127 13.14 -4.21 2.54
C ARG A 127 14.00 -5.39 2.11
N GLN A 128 13.98 -6.51 2.84
CA GLN A 128 14.70 -7.73 2.43
C GLN A 128 14.19 -8.25 1.07
N GLN A 129 12.91 -8.04 0.76
CA GLN A 129 12.32 -8.37 -0.53
C GLN A 129 12.57 -7.31 -1.62
N GLY A 130 13.38 -6.29 -1.36
CA GLY A 130 13.73 -5.25 -2.34
C GLY A 130 12.63 -4.23 -2.60
N MET A 131 11.57 -4.18 -1.78
CA MET A 131 10.49 -3.21 -1.89
C MET A 131 10.70 -2.00 -0.98
N LYS A 132 10.07 -0.88 -1.33
CA LYS A 132 9.94 0.29 -0.45
C LYS A 132 8.66 0.14 0.38
N LEU A 133 8.78 0.31 1.69
CA LEU A 133 7.62 0.41 2.59
C LEU A 133 7.10 1.85 2.60
N GLY A 134 5.79 1.99 2.54
CA GLY A 134 5.09 3.26 2.76
C GLY A 134 3.87 3.06 3.62
N ILE A 135 3.29 4.17 4.06
CA ILE A 135 1.99 4.20 4.72
C ILE A 135 1.06 5.15 4.00
N TYR A 136 -0.23 4.92 4.13
CA TYR A 136 -1.23 5.88 3.67
C TYR A 136 -2.15 6.32 4.79
N THR A 137 -2.65 7.53 4.58
CA THR A 137 -3.59 8.27 5.44
C THR A 137 -3.06 8.52 6.85
N ILE A 138 -2.29 9.61 7.00
CA ILE A 138 -2.03 10.22 8.31
C ILE A 138 -3.05 11.34 8.49
N TYR A 139 -4.03 11.10 9.37
CA TYR A 139 -5.02 12.11 9.74
C TYR A 139 -4.34 13.21 10.58
N ASP A 140 -4.75 14.46 10.34
CA ASP A 140 -4.35 15.58 11.19
C ASP A 140 -5.28 15.73 12.40
N SER A 141 -4.97 16.68 13.29
CA SER A 141 -5.70 16.90 14.54
C SER A 141 -7.16 17.33 14.36
N ARG A 142 -7.60 17.62 13.14
CA ARG A 142 -8.97 18.04 12.81
C ARG A 142 -9.86 16.88 12.40
N GLU A 143 -9.30 15.69 12.25
CA GLU A 143 -9.99 14.47 11.84
C GLU A 143 -9.84 13.41 12.92
N GLU A 144 -10.83 12.49 13.00
CA GLU A 144 -10.70 11.35 13.90
C GLU A 144 -9.48 10.51 13.47
N SER A 145 -8.56 10.29 14.41
CA SER A 145 -7.30 9.61 14.08
C SER A 145 -7.49 8.14 13.65
N HIS A 146 -8.64 7.55 13.97
CA HIS A 146 -8.94 6.12 13.84
C HIS A 146 -7.81 5.22 14.37
N ARG A 147 -7.05 5.71 15.37
CA ARG A 147 -5.94 4.98 15.97
C ARG A 147 -6.41 3.93 16.95
N VAL A 148 -5.76 2.79 16.93
CA VAL A 148 -5.82 1.79 18.00
C VAL A 148 -4.85 2.20 19.09
N ARG A 149 -5.33 2.52 20.31
CA ARG A 149 -4.48 2.72 21.48
C ARG A 149 -4.26 1.38 22.20
N GLU A 150 -3.03 1.12 22.65
CA GLU A 150 -2.65 -0.08 23.43
C GLU A 150 -3.43 -0.26 24.75
N SER A 151 -4.09 0.79 25.26
CA SER A 151 -4.72 0.79 26.60
C SER A 151 -6.25 0.74 26.63
N ASP A 152 -6.94 0.48 25.50
CA ASP A 152 -8.40 0.65 25.42
C ASP A 152 -9.22 -0.51 26.01
N GLU A 153 -8.76 -1.12 27.10
CA GLU A 153 -9.63 -1.92 27.97
C GLU A 153 -10.51 -1.05 28.90
N LYS A 154 -10.25 0.26 29.05
CA LYS A 154 -11.07 1.13 29.94
C LYS A 154 -11.26 2.57 29.46
N ASP A 155 -12.54 2.91 29.37
CA ASP A 155 -13.17 4.25 29.48
C ASP A 155 -13.05 5.26 28.32
N PHE A 156 -14.11 5.29 27.50
CA PHE A 156 -14.44 6.31 26.49
C PHE A 156 -15.03 7.60 27.10
N THR A 157 -14.43 8.18 28.13
CA THR A 157 -14.81 9.53 28.59
C THR A 157 -13.63 10.35 29.07
N LYS A 158 -12.69 10.70 28.19
CA LYS A 158 -11.90 11.92 28.36
C LYS A 158 -11.40 12.45 27.02
N LYS A 159 -11.92 13.62 26.66
CA LYS A 159 -11.30 14.53 25.68
C LYS A 159 -9.90 14.85 26.21
N GLU A 160 -8.87 14.34 25.57
CA GLU A 160 -7.52 14.87 25.75
C GLU A 160 -7.41 16.14 24.90
N GLU A 161 -7.58 17.28 25.55
CA GLU A 161 -6.99 18.53 25.10
C GLU A 161 -5.47 18.36 25.09
N LEU A 162 -4.83 18.57 23.95
CA LEU A 162 -3.38 18.63 23.85
C LEU A 162 -2.99 19.94 23.14
N PHE A 163 -2.31 20.78 23.93
CA PHE A 163 -1.47 21.90 23.51
C PHE A 163 -0.23 21.40 22.77
#